data_AF-A0A8J4W9Z7-F1
#
_entry.id   AF-A0A8J4W9Z7-F1
#
_cell.length_a   1.000
_cell.length_b   1.000
_cell.length_c   1.000
_cell.angle_alpha   90.00
_cell.angle_beta   90.00
_cell.angle_gamma   90.00
#
_symmetry.space_group_name_H-M   'P 1'
#
loop_
_entity.id
_entity.type
_entity.pdbx_description
1 polymer ?
#
loop_
_entity_poly.entity_id
_entity_poly.type
_entity_poly.pdbx_seq_one_letter_code
_entity_poly.pdbx_strand_id
1 'polypeptide(L)'
;MAAVTPAPVAPKCFSRAFSSQSQRHVIAALVVNQPGCLAEISNLFASRGYNIDSLVVGRTEVEELSRMTVVVNGTAQSVVNMKKQLEDVVYVAVVNILSSGKEAQKNYVERDLMLAKVSTAEAGSRAEVVELANLFDAKVIDVRPHQVMVQLAGTPGRIEAFLDLLKPLGITEIHRSGVIAMARSTNVADNLGDITFEGATRSILDEADGDDMDSTMLPPG
;
A
#
# COMPACT_ATOMS: atom_id res chain seq x y z
N MET A 1 -66.32 -29.53 3.86
CA MET A 1 -65.03 -29.64 4.55
C MET A 1 -64.01 -30.13 3.54
N ALA A 2 -63.30 -29.23 2.87
CA ALA A 2 -62.19 -29.56 1.98
C ALA A 2 -60.95 -28.84 2.52
N ALA A 3 -59.97 -29.63 2.98
CA ALA A 3 -58.74 -29.14 3.57
C ALA A 3 -57.85 -28.54 2.47
N VAL A 4 -57.53 -27.25 2.58
CA VAL A 4 -56.47 -26.61 1.82
C VAL A 4 -55.16 -26.94 2.50
N THR A 5 -54.33 -27.75 1.86
CA THR A 5 -52.93 -27.96 2.27
C THR A 5 -52.07 -26.79 1.75
N PRO A 6 -51.20 -26.18 2.57
CA PRO A 6 -50.30 -25.15 2.08
C PRO A 6 -49.12 -25.77 1.32
N ALA A 7 -48.74 -25.13 0.21
CA ALA A 7 -47.56 -25.48 -0.58
C ALA A 7 -46.26 -25.27 0.22
N PRO A 8 -45.19 -26.06 -0.04
CA PRO A 8 -43.93 -25.90 0.67
C PRO A 8 -43.24 -24.59 0.27
N VAL A 9 -42.95 -23.75 1.25
CA VAL A 9 -42.18 -22.52 1.07
C VAL A 9 -40.71 -22.90 0.94
N ALA A 10 -40.16 -22.81 -0.27
CA ALA A 10 -38.73 -23.02 -0.51
C ALA A 10 -37.91 -21.98 0.27
N PRO A 11 -36.78 -22.36 0.88
CA PRO A 11 -35.90 -21.38 1.52
C PRO A 11 -35.32 -20.48 0.42
N LYS A 12 -35.45 -19.17 0.59
CA LYS A 12 -34.70 -18.19 -0.22
C LYS A 12 -33.23 -18.37 0.09
N CYS A 13 -32.57 -19.24 -0.67
CA CYS A 13 -31.12 -19.35 -0.68
C CYS A 13 -30.60 -17.99 -1.16
N PHE A 14 -30.08 -17.19 -0.24
CA PHE A 14 -29.33 -15.97 -0.53
C PHE A 14 -28.00 -16.41 -1.16
N SER A 15 -28.04 -16.83 -2.44
CA SER A 15 -26.85 -16.97 -3.24
C SER A 15 -26.33 -15.55 -3.50
N ARG A 16 -25.46 -15.07 -2.62
CA ARG A 16 -24.56 -13.97 -2.94
C ARG A 16 -23.83 -14.41 -4.20
N ALA A 17 -24.19 -13.86 -5.35
CA ALA A 17 -23.55 -14.14 -6.62
C ALA A 17 -22.10 -13.67 -6.52
N PHE A 18 -21.22 -14.57 -6.08
CA PHE A 18 -19.78 -14.32 -6.09
C PHE A 18 -19.35 -14.38 -7.54
N SER A 19 -19.05 -13.21 -8.11
CA SER A 19 -18.48 -13.11 -9.44
C SER A 19 -17.16 -13.89 -9.48
N SER A 20 -17.07 -14.87 -10.36
CA SER A 20 -15.85 -15.65 -10.65
C SER A 20 -14.79 -14.84 -11.40
N GLN A 21 -14.98 -13.53 -11.57
CA GLN A 21 -14.09 -12.66 -12.30
C GLN A 21 -12.92 -12.24 -11.40
N SER A 22 -11.71 -12.41 -11.94
CA SER A 22 -10.49 -11.85 -11.35
C SER A 22 -10.54 -10.33 -11.45
N GLN A 23 -10.36 -9.63 -10.33
CA GLN A 23 -10.31 -8.18 -10.27
C GLN A 23 -9.03 -7.73 -9.56
N ARG A 24 -8.63 -6.48 -9.83
CA ARG A 24 -7.52 -5.82 -9.13
C ARG A 24 -7.97 -5.39 -7.74
N HIS A 25 -7.26 -5.87 -6.73
CA HIS A 25 -7.50 -5.54 -5.33
C HIS A 25 -6.28 -4.87 -4.72
N VAL A 26 -6.55 -3.86 -3.90
CA VAL A 26 -5.53 -3.13 -3.14
C VAL A 26 -5.77 -3.41 -1.66
N ILE A 27 -4.73 -3.90 -1.00
CA ILE A 27 -4.72 -4.25 0.41
C ILE A 27 -3.68 -3.35 1.07
N ALA A 28 -4.07 -2.70 2.17
CA ALA A 28 -3.17 -1.94 3.01
C ALA A 28 -3.05 -2.64 4.36
N ALA A 29 -1.83 -2.88 4.80
CA ALA A 29 -1.53 -3.48 6.09
C ALA A 29 -0.59 -2.59 6.90
N LEU A 30 -0.80 -2.56 8.21
CA LEU A 30 0.15 -2.02 9.18
C LEU A 30 0.95 -3.18 9.74
N VAL A 31 2.27 -3.08 9.66
CA VAL A 31 3.20 -4.13 10.04
C VAL A 31 4.26 -3.57 11.00
N VAL A 32 4.72 -4.39 11.92
CA VAL A 32 5.78 -4.04 12.86
C VAL A 32 7.10 -3.96 12.09
N ASN A 33 7.83 -2.88 12.28
CA ASN A 33 9.11 -2.61 11.63
C ASN A 33 10.24 -3.37 12.33
N GLN A 34 10.24 -4.70 12.19
CA GLN A 34 11.30 -5.58 12.70
C GLN A 34 12.00 -6.34 11.57
N PRO A 35 13.30 -6.66 11.74
CA PRO A 35 14.02 -7.49 10.78
C PRO A 35 13.32 -8.83 10.56
N GLY A 36 13.18 -9.24 9.29
CA GLY A 36 12.54 -10.51 8.92
C GLY A 36 11.05 -10.42 8.61
N CYS A 37 10.33 -9.38 9.05
CA CYS A 37 8.90 -9.20 8.77
C CYS A 37 8.58 -9.23 7.26
N LEU A 38 9.36 -8.49 6.46
CA LEU A 38 9.14 -8.45 5.00
C LEU A 38 9.42 -9.78 4.32
N ALA A 39 10.43 -10.52 4.80
CA ALA A 39 10.75 -11.82 4.24
C ALA A 39 9.64 -12.83 4.50
N GLU A 40 9.07 -12.84 5.71
CA GLU A 40 7.96 -13.71 6.07
C GLU A 40 6.71 -13.42 5.24
N ILE A 41 6.33 -12.14 5.12
CA ILE A 41 5.16 -11.73 4.34
C ILE A 41 5.37 -12.05 2.85
N SER A 42 6.56 -11.78 2.30
CA SER A 42 6.88 -12.14 0.92
C SER A 42 6.78 -13.66 0.70
N ASN A 43 7.20 -14.47 1.67
CA ASN A 43 7.16 -15.92 1.60
C ASN A 43 5.71 -16.46 1.72
N LEU A 44 4.87 -15.82 2.54
CA LEU A 44 3.43 -16.10 2.60
C LEU A 44 2.80 -15.90 1.22
N PHE A 45 3.13 -14.81 0.53
CA PHE A 45 2.57 -14.57 -0.79
C PHE A 45 3.07 -15.55 -1.84
N ALA A 46 4.38 -15.86 -1.83
CA ALA A 46 4.98 -16.79 -2.77
C ALA A 46 4.49 -18.23 -2.59
N SER A 47 4.43 -18.72 -1.35
CA SER A 47 4.02 -20.11 -1.02
C SER A 47 2.58 -20.41 -1.40
N ARG A 48 1.72 -19.40 -1.45
CA ARG A 48 0.30 -19.51 -1.81
C ARG A 48 0.04 -19.24 -3.29
N GLY A 49 1.05 -18.84 -4.05
CA GLY A 49 0.93 -18.55 -5.48
C GLY A 49 0.04 -17.35 -5.78
N TYR A 50 0.04 -16.33 -4.91
CA TYR A 50 -0.72 -15.11 -5.18
C TYR A 50 -0.04 -14.26 -6.26
N ASN A 51 -0.82 -13.81 -7.24
CA ASN A 51 -0.31 -12.94 -8.30
C ASN A 51 -0.28 -11.48 -7.81
N ILE A 52 0.90 -11.04 -7.38
CA ILE A 52 1.16 -9.69 -6.89
C ILE A 52 1.64 -8.81 -8.03
N ASP A 53 0.94 -7.70 -8.27
CA ASP A 53 1.37 -6.68 -9.24
C ASP A 53 2.38 -5.72 -8.60
N SER A 54 2.19 -5.40 -7.32
CA SER A 54 3.02 -4.44 -6.60
C SER A 54 2.99 -4.71 -5.10
N LEU A 55 4.15 -4.62 -4.46
CA LEU A 55 4.32 -4.64 -3.02
C LEU A 55 5.22 -3.48 -2.62
N VAL A 56 4.69 -2.56 -1.82
CA VAL A 56 5.41 -1.37 -1.37
C VAL A 56 5.33 -1.29 0.14
N VAL A 57 6.45 -0.93 0.77
CA VAL A 57 6.55 -0.77 2.22
C VAL A 57 7.16 0.59 2.48
N GLY A 58 6.50 1.38 3.33
CA GLY A 58 6.99 2.67 3.78
C GLY A 58 6.90 2.79 5.29
N ARG A 59 7.79 3.57 5.90
CA ARG A 59 7.68 3.90 7.33
C ARG A 59 6.45 4.77 7.57
N THR A 60 5.84 4.62 8.73
CA THR A 60 4.76 5.51 9.19
C THR A 60 5.31 6.61 10.08
N GLU A 61 4.41 7.46 10.60
CA GLU A 61 4.68 8.44 11.65
C GLU A 61 5.18 7.79 12.95
N VAL A 62 4.84 6.52 13.19
CA VAL A 62 5.36 5.72 14.30
C VAL A 62 6.53 4.87 13.79
N GLU A 63 7.72 5.02 14.37
CA GLU A 63 8.94 4.36 13.88
C GLU A 63 8.88 2.82 13.95
N GLU A 64 8.15 2.30 14.94
CA GLU A 64 7.92 0.86 15.14
C GLU A 64 6.92 0.27 14.13
N LEU A 65 6.20 1.10 13.38
CA LEU A 65 5.20 0.66 12.42
C LEU A 65 5.55 1.09 11.00
N SER A 66 5.39 0.14 10.08
CA SER A 66 5.48 0.35 8.65
C SER A 66 4.14 0.08 7.99
N ARG A 67 3.85 0.83 6.93
CA ARG A 67 2.68 0.63 6.10
C ARG A 67 3.07 -0.12 4.85
N MET A 68 2.44 -1.25 4.66
CA MET A 68 2.56 -2.07 3.47
C MET A 68 1.33 -1.87 2.59
N THR A 69 1.53 -1.66 1.29
CA THR A 69 0.48 -1.70 0.27
C THR A 69 0.78 -2.84 -0.67
N VAL A 70 -0.20 -3.71 -0.90
CA VAL A 70 -0.11 -4.84 -1.82
C VAL A 70 -1.23 -4.76 -2.83
N VAL A 71 -0.88 -4.83 -4.11
CA VAL A 71 -1.81 -4.89 -5.23
C VAL A 71 -1.80 -6.30 -5.78
N VAL A 72 -2.97 -6.93 -5.81
CA VAL A 72 -3.13 -8.33 -6.23
C VAL A 72 -4.26 -8.47 -7.22
N ASN A 73 -4.10 -9.37 -8.18
CA ASN A 73 -5.15 -9.74 -9.12
C ASN A 73 -5.72 -11.11 -8.72
N GLY A 74 -7.02 -11.16 -8.41
CA GLY A 74 -7.64 -12.41 -7.99
C GLY A 74 -9.14 -12.30 -7.77
N THR A 75 -9.74 -13.41 -7.35
CA THR A 75 -11.16 -13.44 -6.98
C THR A 75 -11.37 -12.81 -5.59
N ALA A 76 -12.59 -12.34 -5.32
CA ALA A 76 -12.94 -11.81 -4.00
C ALA A 76 -12.69 -12.82 -2.86
N GLN A 77 -12.85 -14.13 -3.12
CA GLN A 77 -12.57 -15.18 -2.14
C GLN A 77 -11.06 -15.30 -1.85
N SER A 78 -10.22 -15.24 -2.89
CA SER A 78 -8.76 -15.27 -2.74
C SER A 78 -8.26 -14.13 -1.86
N VAL A 79 -8.83 -12.94 -2.01
CA VAL A 79 -8.48 -11.74 -1.22
C VAL A 79 -8.92 -11.85 0.23
N VAL A 80 -10.12 -12.35 0.49
CA VAL A 80 -10.58 -12.60 1.88
C VAL A 80 -9.70 -13.62 2.57
N ASN A 81 -9.31 -14.69 1.87
CA ASN A 81 -8.40 -15.69 2.41
C ASN A 81 -7.00 -15.12 2.65
N MET A 82 -6.52 -14.26 1.75
CA MET A 82 -5.25 -13.55 1.91
C MET A 82 -5.28 -12.62 3.12
N LYS A 83 -6.36 -11.86 3.31
CA LYS A 83 -6.55 -11.02 4.49
C LYS A 83 -6.42 -11.83 5.77
N LYS A 84 -7.14 -12.94 5.89
CA LYS A 84 -7.08 -13.81 7.07
C LYS A 84 -5.66 -14.33 7.33
N GLN A 85 -4.96 -14.76 6.29
CA GLN A 85 -3.59 -15.24 6.43
C GLN A 85 -2.62 -14.14 6.84
N LEU A 86 -2.81 -12.90 6.36
CA LEU A 86 -2.03 -11.76 6.81
C LEU A 86 -2.32 -11.41 8.27
N GLU A 87 -3.57 -11.51 8.71
CA GLU A 87 -3.95 -11.32 10.13
C GLU A 87 -3.37 -12.41 11.04
N ASP A 88 -3.09 -13.61 10.52
CA ASP A 88 -2.43 -14.69 11.27
C ASP A 88 -0.91 -14.46 11.46
N VAL A 89 -0.28 -13.54 10.72
CA VAL A 89 1.15 -13.23 10.83
C VAL A 89 1.40 -12.36 12.06
N VAL A 90 2.31 -12.79 12.93
CA VAL A 90 2.62 -12.13 14.22
C VAL A 90 2.99 -10.64 14.06
N TYR A 91 3.70 -10.30 12.98
CA TYR A 91 4.16 -8.93 12.73
C TYR A 91 3.11 -8.02 12.10
N VAL A 92 1.91 -8.51 11.77
CA VAL A 92 0.87 -7.70 11.12
C VAL A 92 -0.12 -7.23 12.18
N ALA A 93 -0.22 -5.91 12.35
CA ALA A 93 -1.14 -5.32 13.33
C ALA A 93 -2.57 -5.23 12.78
N VAL A 94 -2.73 -4.70 11.56
CA VAL A 94 -4.05 -4.45 10.96
C VAL A 94 -4.00 -4.66 9.46
N VAL A 95 -5.04 -5.27 8.90
CA VAL A 95 -5.21 -5.47 7.46
C VAL A 95 -6.54 -4.89 6.98
N ASN A 96 -6.44 -3.92 6.08
CA ASN A 96 -7.57 -3.24 5.45
C ASN A 96 -7.61 -3.54 3.95
N ILE A 97 -8.77 -4.00 3.48
CA ILE A 97 -9.04 -4.16 2.06
C ILE A 97 -9.61 -2.83 1.56
N LEU A 98 -8.84 -2.11 0.74
CA LEU A 98 -9.27 -0.83 0.17
C LEU A 98 -10.15 -1.02 -1.07
N SER A 99 -10.02 -2.15 -1.76
CA SER A 99 -10.78 -2.46 -2.98
C SER A 99 -11.97 -3.38 -2.71
N SER A 100 -13.18 -2.80 -2.75
CA SER A 100 -14.44 -3.57 -2.83
C SER A 100 -15.44 -2.90 -3.78
N GLY A 101 -15.37 -3.29 -5.06
CA GLY A 101 -16.42 -3.01 -6.06
C GLY A 101 -16.26 -1.73 -6.90
N LYS A 102 -17.27 -1.43 -7.74
CA LYS A 102 -17.28 -0.33 -8.73
C LYS A 102 -17.15 1.08 -8.12
N GLU A 103 -17.31 1.23 -6.80
CA GLU A 103 -17.14 2.48 -6.04
C GLU A 103 -15.70 2.67 -5.50
N ALA A 104 -14.77 1.75 -5.81
CA ALA A 104 -13.40 1.71 -5.28
C ALA A 104 -12.62 3.04 -5.40
N GLN A 105 -12.76 3.77 -6.51
CA GLN A 105 -12.03 5.03 -6.73
C GLN A 105 -12.47 6.18 -5.82
N LYS A 106 -13.64 6.08 -5.18
CA LYS A 106 -14.17 7.12 -4.29
C LYS A 106 -13.60 7.01 -2.87
N ASN A 107 -13.24 5.79 -2.45
CA ASN A 107 -12.93 5.48 -1.05
C ASN A 107 -11.43 5.53 -0.72
N TYR A 108 -10.54 5.35 -1.70
CA TYR A 108 -9.10 5.47 -1.50
C TYR A 108 -8.42 6.25 -2.63
N VAL A 109 -7.22 6.72 -2.35
CA VAL A 109 -6.30 7.36 -3.28
C VAL A 109 -5.15 6.41 -3.49
N GLU A 110 -4.84 6.11 -4.75
CA GLU A 110 -3.61 5.41 -5.13
C GLU A 110 -2.70 6.35 -5.91
N ARG A 111 -1.39 6.21 -5.67
CA ARG A 111 -0.34 6.90 -6.40
C ARG A 111 0.81 5.95 -6.67
N ASP A 112 1.51 6.22 -7.75
CA ASP A 112 2.77 5.58 -8.10
C ASP A 112 3.74 6.70 -8.53
N LEU A 113 5.03 6.41 -8.39
CA LEU A 113 6.11 7.31 -8.74
C LEU A 113 7.02 6.57 -9.72
N MET A 114 7.28 7.21 -10.86
CA MET A 114 8.15 6.69 -11.89
C MET A 114 9.28 7.67 -12.17
N LEU A 115 10.48 7.11 -12.34
CA LEU A 115 11.62 7.73 -12.99
C LEU A 115 11.86 7.04 -14.33
N ALA A 116 11.95 7.80 -15.41
CA ALA A 116 12.29 7.28 -16.73
C ALA A 116 13.42 8.09 -17.34
N LYS A 117 14.39 7.38 -17.91
CA LYS A 117 15.48 7.94 -18.70
C LYS A 117 15.19 7.66 -20.16
N VAL A 118 15.08 8.70 -20.96
CA VAL A 118 14.72 8.63 -22.38
C VAL A 118 15.93 9.04 -23.21
N SER A 119 16.18 8.31 -24.29
CA SER A 119 17.21 8.64 -25.26
C SER A 119 16.79 9.87 -26.06
N THR A 120 17.71 10.80 -26.25
CA THR A 120 17.48 11.98 -27.10
C THR A 120 18.57 12.10 -28.17
N ALA A 121 18.96 10.96 -28.75
CA ALA A 121 19.98 10.92 -29.80
C ALA A 121 19.50 11.53 -31.13
N GLU A 122 18.20 11.45 -31.41
CA GLU A 122 17.59 12.01 -32.61
C GLU A 122 17.32 13.52 -32.46
N ALA A 123 17.53 14.28 -33.54
CA ALA A 123 17.27 15.71 -33.55
C ALA A 123 15.78 16.00 -33.31
N GLY A 124 15.47 16.85 -32.33
CA GLY A 124 14.08 17.21 -31.97
C GLY A 124 13.46 16.39 -30.84
N SER A 125 13.93 15.15 -30.62
CA SER A 125 13.42 14.27 -29.55
C SER A 125 13.42 14.91 -28.16
N ARG A 126 14.43 15.73 -27.85
CA ARG A 126 14.52 16.46 -26.57
C ARG A 126 13.35 17.44 -26.37
N ALA A 127 12.94 18.17 -27.41
CA ALA A 127 11.82 19.10 -27.30
C ALA A 127 10.52 18.34 -27.07
N GLU A 128 10.32 17.25 -27.80
CA GLU A 128 9.16 16.37 -27.66
C GLU A 128 9.05 15.75 -26.25
N VAL A 129 10.16 15.27 -25.69
CA VAL A 129 10.18 14.76 -24.29
C VAL A 129 9.75 15.85 -23.30
N VAL A 130 10.22 17.08 -23.49
CA VAL A 130 9.86 18.21 -22.60
C VAL A 130 8.39 18.60 -22.77
N GLU A 131 7.88 18.59 -23.99
CA GLU A 131 6.46 18.85 -24.28
C GLU A 131 5.55 17.78 -23.66
N LEU A 132 5.89 16.49 -23.84
CA LEU A 132 5.18 15.38 -23.20
C LEU A 132 5.26 15.48 -21.67
N ALA A 133 6.43 15.84 -21.14
CA ALA A 133 6.58 16.03 -19.71
C ALA A 133 5.65 17.14 -19.19
N ASN A 134 5.57 18.28 -19.90
CA ASN A 134 4.66 19.37 -19.54
C ASN A 134 3.18 18.95 -19.63
N LEU A 135 2.80 18.18 -20.65
CA LEU A 135 1.41 17.70 -20.81
C LEU A 135 0.98 16.78 -19.66
N PHE A 136 1.90 15.96 -19.16
CA PHE A 136 1.64 15.02 -18.07
C PHE A 136 1.99 15.57 -16.68
N ASP A 137 2.26 16.88 -16.54
CA ASP A 137 2.78 17.49 -15.31
C ASP A 137 3.99 16.74 -14.71
N ALA A 138 4.79 16.11 -15.58
CA ALA A 138 6.01 15.42 -15.21
C ALA A 138 7.14 16.44 -15.04
N LYS A 139 8.06 16.16 -14.13
CA LYS A 139 9.23 17.00 -13.86
C LYS A 139 10.45 16.45 -14.56
N VAL A 140 11.16 17.30 -15.29
CA VAL A 140 12.48 16.96 -15.82
C VAL A 140 13.51 17.12 -14.69
N ILE A 141 14.20 16.05 -14.32
CA ILE A 141 15.18 16.04 -13.22
C ILE A 141 16.59 16.28 -13.74
N ASP A 142 16.99 15.55 -14.78
CA ASP A 142 18.34 15.61 -15.34
C ASP A 142 18.28 15.72 -16.86
N VAL A 143 19.22 16.48 -17.44
CA VAL A 143 19.31 16.70 -18.88
C VAL A 143 20.76 16.55 -19.30
N ARG A 144 21.00 15.58 -20.18
CA ARG A 144 22.29 15.29 -20.80
C ARG A 144 22.19 15.43 -22.32
N PRO A 145 23.30 15.53 -23.05
CA PRO A 145 23.29 15.71 -24.51
C PRO A 145 22.49 14.64 -25.28
N HIS A 146 22.50 13.40 -24.80
CA HIS A 146 21.85 12.27 -25.46
C HIS A 146 20.79 11.58 -24.61
N GLN A 147 20.48 12.10 -23.42
CA GLN A 147 19.53 11.49 -22.48
C GLN A 147 18.82 12.55 -21.64
N VAL A 148 17.54 12.33 -21.37
CA VAL A 148 16.76 13.16 -20.44
C VAL A 148 16.12 12.25 -19.40
N MET A 149 16.17 12.66 -18.15
CA MET A 149 15.50 11.98 -17.05
C MET A 149 14.25 12.75 -16.63
N VAL A 150 13.13 12.06 -16.61
CA VAL A 150 11.83 12.60 -16.21
C VAL A 150 11.27 11.82 -15.02
N GLN A 151 10.54 12.54 -14.18
CA GLN A 151 9.81 12.01 -13.05
C GLN A 151 8.33 12.30 -13.21
N LEU A 152 7.50 11.27 -13.00
CA LEU A 152 6.06 11.40 -13.00
C LEU A 152 5.48 10.76 -11.73
N ALA A 153 4.66 11.53 -11.02
CA ALA A 153 3.87 11.05 -9.90
C ALA A 153 2.38 11.09 -10.28
N GLY A 154 1.70 9.95 -10.28
CA GLY A 154 0.35 9.87 -10.82
C GLY A 154 -0.39 8.62 -10.37
N THR A 155 -1.58 8.39 -10.93
CA THR A 155 -2.22 7.09 -10.84
C THR A 155 -1.47 6.09 -11.73
N PRO A 156 -1.51 4.77 -11.43
CA PRO A 156 -0.82 3.76 -12.23
C PRO A 156 -1.16 3.85 -13.73
N GLY A 157 -2.45 4.07 -14.06
CA GLY A 157 -2.88 4.24 -15.45
C GLY A 157 -2.35 5.51 -16.13
N ARG A 158 -2.15 6.61 -15.39
CA ARG A 158 -1.52 7.83 -15.95
C ARG A 158 -0.05 7.60 -16.28
N ILE A 159 0.66 6.82 -15.46
CA ILE A 159 2.06 6.46 -15.69
C ILE A 159 2.19 5.54 -16.89
N GLU A 160 1.32 4.54 -17.02
CA GLU A 160 1.30 3.64 -18.19
C GLU A 160 1.06 4.40 -19.48
N ALA A 161 0.08 5.32 -19.50
CA ALA A 161 -0.18 6.17 -20.66
C ALA A 161 1.04 7.04 -21.04
N PHE A 162 1.75 7.58 -20.05
CA PHE A 162 2.97 8.35 -20.28
C PHE A 162 4.10 7.49 -20.85
N LEU A 163 4.28 6.28 -20.32
CA LEU A 163 5.26 5.32 -20.83
C LEU A 163 4.96 4.92 -22.26
N ASP A 164 3.69 4.72 -22.63
CA ASP A 164 3.30 4.38 -24.00
C ASP A 164 3.67 5.46 -25.01
N LEU A 165 3.56 6.74 -24.62
CA LEU A 165 3.98 7.88 -25.45
C LEU A 165 5.50 8.05 -25.53
N LEU A 166 6.24 7.61 -24.52
CA LEU A 166 7.71 7.65 -24.52
C LEU A 166 8.35 6.47 -25.26
N LYS A 167 7.64 5.37 -25.48
CA LYS A 167 8.15 4.18 -26.19
C LYS A 167 8.77 4.50 -27.57
N PRO A 168 8.13 5.32 -28.44
CA PRO A 168 8.70 5.66 -29.75
C PRO A 168 10.02 6.44 -29.68
N LEU A 169 10.21 7.24 -28.63
CA LEU A 169 11.41 8.06 -28.42
C LEU A 169 12.61 7.23 -27.93
N GLY A 170 12.37 6.02 -27.45
CA GLY A 170 13.40 5.11 -26.96
C GLY A 170 13.70 5.33 -25.49
N ILE A 171 13.09 4.50 -24.64
CA ILE A 171 13.33 4.52 -23.19
C ILE A 171 14.60 3.71 -22.89
N THR A 172 15.57 4.34 -22.23
CA THR A 172 16.82 3.69 -21.83
C THR A 172 16.66 2.92 -20.52
N GLU A 173 15.97 3.51 -19.54
CA GLU A 173 15.83 2.95 -18.19
C GLU A 173 14.53 3.43 -17.55
N ILE A 174 13.86 2.56 -16.80
CA ILE A 174 12.66 2.90 -16.03
C ILE A 174 12.80 2.33 -14.63
N HIS A 175 12.44 3.11 -13.63
CA HIS A 175 12.25 2.65 -12.27
C HIS A 175 10.90 3.12 -11.73
N ARG A 176 10.13 2.20 -11.16
CA ARG A 176 8.82 2.48 -10.54
C ARG A 176 8.88 2.14 -9.07
N SER A 177 8.33 2.99 -8.23
CA SER A 177 8.24 2.76 -6.78
C SER A 177 7.19 1.71 -6.44
N GLY A 178 6.18 1.53 -7.29
CA GLY A 178 5.01 0.71 -7.00
C GLY A 178 3.87 1.54 -6.41
N VAL A 179 2.72 0.90 -6.23
CA VAL A 179 1.49 1.59 -5.86
C VAL A 179 1.43 1.79 -4.34
N ILE A 180 1.40 3.06 -3.94
CA ILE A 180 1.03 3.47 -2.59
C ILE A 180 -0.46 3.79 -2.56
N ALA A 181 -1.16 3.35 -1.51
CA ALA A 181 -2.59 3.61 -1.37
C ALA A 181 -2.98 4.00 0.04
N MET A 182 -3.98 4.90 0.15
CA MET A 182 -4.52 5.38 1.42
C MET A 182 -6.01 5.67 1.29
N ALA A 183 -6.79 5.35 2.31
CA ALA A 183 -8.22 5.69 2.37
C ALA A 183 -8.42 7.23 2.40
N ARG A 184 -9.50 7.73 1.78
CA ARG A 184 -9.76 9.17 1.61
C ARG A 184 -10.48 9.82 2.80
N SER A 185 -11.35 9.09 3.51
CA SER A 185 -12.30 9.70 4.48
C SER A 185 -12.71 8.81 5.66
N THR A 186 -11.98 7.73 5.94
CA THR A 186 -12.05 7.03 7.22
C THR A 186 -10.62 6.85 7.68
N ASN A 187 -10.26 7.38 8.85
CA ASN A 187 -8.92 7.15 9.35
C ASN A 187 -8.72 5.63 9.43
N VAL A 188 -7.56 5.13 9.05
CA VAL A 188 -7.19 3.75 9.42
C VAL A 188 -7.17 3.61 10.95
N ALA A 189 -6.98 4.73 11.66
CA ALA A 189 -7.15 4.84 13.10
C ALA A 189 -8.60 4.67 13.60
N ASP A 190 -9.64 4.88 12.77
CA ASP A 190 -11.03 4.77 13.25
C ASP A 190 -11.47 3.30 13.45
N ASN A 191 -10.75 2.34 12.84
CA ASN A 191 -10.90 0.90 13.12
C ASN A 191 -9.91 0.40 14.20
N LEU A 192 -8.95 1.23 14.60
CA LEU A 192 -8.25 1.11 15.88
C LEU A 192 -9.15 1.78 16.94
N GLY A 193 -10.23 1.12 17.33
CA GLY A 193 -10.79 1.43 18.65
C GLY A 193 -9.65 1.28 19.66
N ASP A 194 -9.36 2.34 20.43
CA ASP A 194 -8.43 2.38 21.58
C ASP A 194 -7.44 1.21 21.63
N ILE A 195 -6.40 1.25 20.80
CA ILE A 195 -5.12 0.65 21.18
C ILE A 195 -4.15 1.78 21.43
N THR A 196 -4.34 2.43 22.57
CA THR A 196 -3.20 2.90 23.35
C THR A 196 -2.27 1.70 23.54
N PHE A 197 -1.18 1.64 22.78
CA PHE A 197 -0.03 0.83 23.13
C PHE A 197 0.64 1.47 24.37
N GLU A 198 -0.05 1.45 25.52
CA GLU A 198 0.49 1.82 26.83
C GLU A 198 1.60 0.87 27.30
N GLY A 199 1.92 -0.18 26.52
CA GLY A 199 2.87 -1.22 26.88
C GLY A 199 4.30 -1.07 26.36
N ALA A 200 4.58 -0.18 25.39
CA ALA A 200 5.92 -0.09 24.78
C ALA A 200 6.78 1.09 25.27
N THR A 201 6.16 2.10 25.89
CA THR A 201 6.88 3.29 26.38
C THR A 201 7.07 3.34 27.90
N ARG A 202 6.52 2.39 28.67
CA ARG A 202 6.58 2.38 30.14
C ARG A 202 7.73 1.59 30.77
N SER A 203 8.57 0.89 30.01
CA SER A 203 9.62 0.04 30.60
C SER A 203 11.06 0.48 30.33
N ILE A 204 11.32 1.65 29.72
CA ILE A 204 12.70 2.10 29.43
C ILE A 204 13.03 3.51 29.96
N LEU A 205 12.07 4.27 30.52
CA LEU A 205 12.35 5.61 31.07
C LEU A 205 11.88 5.88 32.51
N ASP A 206 11.34 4.90 33.24
CA ASP A 206 10.83 5.08 34.63
C ASP A 206 11.59 4.29 35.71
N GLU A 207 12.88 3.98 35.50
CA GLU A 207 13.80 3.66 36.62
C GLU A 207 14.92 4.72 36.72
N ALA A 208 14.50 5.95 36.94
CA ALA A 208 15.30 6.90 37.69
C ALA A 208 14.48 7.29 38.91
N ASP A 209 14.35 6.35 39.85
CA ASP A 209 13.99 6.68 41.22
C ASP A 209 14.96 7.77 41.68
N GLY A 210 14.43 8.96 41.85
CA GLY A 210 15.08 10.03 42.56
C GLY A 210 15.18 9.61 44.02
N ASP A 211 16.28 8.96 44.37
CA ASP A 211 16.75 8.94 45.75
C ASP A 211 17.02 10.40 46.14
N ASP A 212 16.17 10.93 47.00
CA ASP A 212 16.39 12.16 47.75
C ASP A 212 17.77 12.08 48.44
N MET A 213 18.79 12.63 47.78
CA MET A 213 20.09 12.87 48.40
C MET A 213 19.92 13.96 49.46
N ASP A 214 19.70 13.52 50.70
CA ASP A 214 19.70 14.36 51.88
C ASP A 214 21.04 15.11 52.01
N SER A 215 21.01 16.39 51.64
CA SER A 215 22.16 17.31 51.65
C SER A 215 22.79 17.54 53.03
N THR A 216 22.26 16.91 54.09
CA THR A 216 22.72 17.04 55.47
C THR A 216 23.90 16.11 55.82
N MET A 217 24.33 15.22 54.91
CA MET A 217 25.40 14.23 55.14
C MET A 217 26.75 14.51 54.45
N LEU A 218 26.97 15.69 53.87
CA LEU A 218 28.27 16.04 53.29
C LEU A 218 29.26 16.46 54.40
N PRO A 219 30.47 15.85 54.48
CA PRO A 219 31.52 16.32 55.38
C PRO A 219 32.05 17.67 54.88
N PRO A 220 32.26 18.67 55.76
CA PRO A 220 32.89 19.91 55.35
C PRO A 220 34.37 19.67 55.07
N GLY A 221 34.78 19.94 53.83
CA GLY A 221 36.17 19.90 53.36
C GLY A 221 36.36 20.81 52.18
#